data_AF-A0A7C1IL31-F1
#
_entry.id   AF-A0A7C1IL31-F1
#
_cell.length_a   1.000
_cell.length_b   1.000
_cell.length_c   1.000
_cell.angle_alpha   90.00
_cell.angle_beta   90.00
_cell.angle_gamma   90.00
#
_symmetry.space_group_name_H-M   'P 1'
#
loop_
_entity.id
_entity.type
_entity.pdbx_description
1 polymer ?
#
loop_
_entity_poly.entity_id
_entity_poly.type
_entity_poly.pdbx_seq_one_letter_code
_entity_poly.pdbx_strand_id
1 'polypeptide(L)'
;TDGLANQGVTDITRLEAMARQKRAEGITTTAMGVGMDFNEDLLTRMAAEGGGAFYFIDNPDQAPHIFGEELKDLLNVIGQNLVITLTLSSEVRMVRQLNTYPAETADGGITFRLGDLFADELKMLLLELAIPALQQLGQVEVARLRFDYDELGEDSVTHRYVELPIIVNVVAEADFTGQEPNADVVRQMLLLQAARAREEAVQHADRGDFKRASQVLTNAADDIRRSKVQDPELQTQHDMLREEAVDMDFGAQRYDSYTRKATQTKTAYGQRSARAAESSLLHHRQQTSRASLERNDIPPSNIAWRNTTMPLKDHLRIGRAEDNDIVISEEAVEEYHCEIMRHGDDFYLHDLSGGNTIANGGRVQDRFRLSTGDVVRVGSWVFMFA
;
A
#
# COMPACT_ATOMS: atom_id res chain seq x y z
N THR A 1 13.33 4.17 18.82
CA THR A 1 14.63 4.88 18.77
C THR A 1 14.42 6.21 18.10
N ASP A 2 15.16 7.23 18.50
CA ASP A 2 15.19 8.57 17.90
C ASP A 2 16.48 8.85 17.10
N GLY A 3 17.45 7.93 17.13
CA GLY A 3 18.75 8.12 16.49
C GLY A 3 19.37 6.85 15.91
N LEU A 4 20.57 7.02 15.35
CA LEU A 4 21.39 5.96 14.76
C LEU A 4 21.97 5.02 15.83
N ALA A 5 22.13 3.74 15.48
CA ALA A 5 22.92 2.80 16.28
C ALA A 5 24.40 3.24 16.23
N ASN A 6 24.92 3.76 17.34
CA ASN A 6 26.26 4.38 17.41
C ASN A 6 27.13 3.83 18.55
N GLN A 7 26.61 2.94 19.40
CA GLN A 7 27.31 2.29 20.50
C GLN A 7 26.99 0.79 20.51
N GLY A 8 27.98 -0.05 20.80
CA GLY A 8 27.83 -1.51 20.80
C GLY A 8 27.81 -2.11 19.39
N VAL A 9 26.82 -2.96 19.09
CA VAL A 9 26.63 -3.54 17.76
C VAL A 9 25.91 -2.52 16.87
N THR A 10 26.62 -2.01 15.88
CA THR A 10 26.10 -1.00 14.92
C THR A 10 25.96 -1.52 13.51
N ASP A 11 26.47 -2.71 13.22
CA ASP A 11 26.35 -3.36 11.91
C ASP A 11 24.91 -3.81 11.64
N ILE A 12 24.35 -3.37 10.51
CA ILE A 12 22.95 -3.58 10.17
C ILE A 12 22.63 -5.07 9.99
N THR A 13 23.45 -5.79 9.24
CA THR A 13 23.26 -7.23 8.97
C THR A 13 23.28 -8.04 10.27
N ARG A 14 24.12 -7.64 11.22
CA ARG A 14 24.18 -8.29 12.54
C ARG A 14 22.96 -7.99 13.40
N LEU A 15 22.45 -6.77 13.38
CA LEU A 15 21.21 -6.40 14.08
C LEU A 15 19.98 -7.12 13.52
N GLU A 16 19.90 -7.27 12.19
CA GLU A 16 18.90 -8.09 11.50
C GLU A 16 18.97 -9.55 11.95
N ALA A 17 20.17 -10.13 11.95
CA ALA A 17 20.38 -11.51 12.39
C ALA A 17 19.97 -11.73 13.85
N MET A 18 20.19 -10.73 14.72
CA MET A 18 19.73 -10.77 16.11
C MET A 18 18.20 -10.76 16.21
N ALA A 19 17.51 -9.91 15.43
CA ALA A 19 16.05 -9.89 15.40
C ALA A 19 15.48 -11.24 14.89
N ARG A 20 16.07 -11.79 13.82
CA ARG A 20 15.72 -13.12 13.30
C ARG A 20 15.92 -14.22 14.33
N GLN A 21 17.05 -14.19 15.05
CA GLN A 21 17.34 -15.17 16.11
C GLN A 21 16.27 -15.07 17.22
N LYS A 22 15.94 -13.85 17.67
CA LYS A 22 14.93 -13.65 18.71
C LYS A 22 13.54 -14.11 18.29
N ARG A 23 13.19 -13.93 17.02
CA ARG A 23 11.97 -14.49 16.44
C ARG A 23 11.93 -16.02 16.52
N ALA A 24 13.05 -16.71 16.24
CA ALA A 24 13.13 -18.16 16.38
C ALA A 24 12.98 -18.64 17.84
N GLU A 25 13.22 -17.75 18.81
CA GLU A 25 12.99 -17.97 20.23
C GLU A 25 11.57 -17.55 20.68
N GLY A 26 10.68 -17.19 19.75
CA GLY A 26 9.30 -16.75 20.05
C GLY A 26 9.16 -15.29 20.45
N ILE A 27 10.19 -14.45 20.21
CA ILE A 27 10.16 -13.02 20.54
C ILE A 27 9.95 -12.21 19.26
N THR A 28 8.79 -11.56 19.16
CA THR A 28 8.46 -10.63 18.08
C THR A 28 9.10 -9.26 18.33
N THR A 29 9.67 -8.65 17.28
CA THR A 29 10.29 -7.31 17.36
C THR A 29 9.56 -6.30 16.47
N THR A 30 8.95 -5.31 17.10
CA THR A 30 8.41 -4.12 16.42
C THR A 30 9.34 -2.94 16.61
N ALA A 31 9.64 -2.24 15.52
CA ALA A 31 10.58 -1.13 15.46
C ALA A 31 9.85 0.19 15.27
N MET A 32 10.09 1.15 16.17
CA MET A 32 9.49 2.48 16.09
C MET A 32 10.60 3.53 16.00
N GLY A 33 10.61 4.28 14.91
CA GLY A 33 11.49 5.43 14.68
C GLY A 33 10.77 6.72 15.05
N VAL A 34 11.37 7.53 15.92
CA VAL A 34 10.82 8.84 16.36
C VAL A 34 11.68 9.95 15.78
N GLY A 35 11.06 10.97 15.19
CA GLY A 35 11.79 12.09 14.59
C GLY A 35 12.61 11.69 13.36
N MET A 36 13.67 12.43 13.04
CA MET A 36 14.32 12.31 11.72
C MET A 36 15.66 11.56 11.73
N ASP A 37 16.26 11.35 12.90
CA ASP A 37 17.68 10.96 12.99
C ASP A 37 17.92 9.45 13.08
N PHE A 38 16.87 8.63 13.04
CA PHE A 38 16.99 7.18 12.99
C PHE A 38 17.30 6.65 11.58
N ASN A 39 17.75 5.40 11.47
CA ASN A 39 17.94 4.70 10.20
C ASN A 39 16.73 3.81 9.86
N GLU A 40 15.92 4.25 8.91
CA GLU A 40 14.69 3.59 8.48
C GLU A 40 14.93 2.25 7.79
N ASP A 41 16.01 2.09 7.03
CA ASP A 41 16.35 0.83 6.36
C ASP A 41 16.69 -0.26 7.39
N LEU A 42 17.37 0.13 8.47
CA LEU A 42 17.68 -0.77 9.59
C LEU A 42 16.40 -1.16 10.33
N LEU A 43 15.58 -0.20 10.74
CA LEU A 43 14.38 -0.47 11.54
C LEU A 43 13.35 -1.29 10.76
N THR A 44 13.17 -1.00 9.47
CA THR A 44 12.27 -1.76 8.58
C THR A 44 12.72 -3.22 8.50
N ARG A 45 14.02 -3.47 8.26
CA ARG A 45 14.55 -4.83 8.16
C ARG A 45 14.55 -5.57 9.49
N MET A 46 14.89 -4.90 10.60
CA MET A 46 14.78 -5.49 11.93
C MET A 46 13.34 -5.91 12.26
N ALA A 47 12.35 -5.07 11.95
CA ALA A 47 10.96 -5.41 12.15
C ALA A 47 10.52 -6.60 11.29
N ALA A 48 10.87 -6.59 10.00
CA ALA A 48 10.54 -7.67 9.08
C ALA A 48 11.15 -9.01 9.52
N GLU A 49 12.44 -9.02 9.86
CA GLU A 49 13.17 -10.19 10.34
C GLU A 49 12.67 -10.67 11.71
N GLY A 50 12.39 -9.71 12.60
CA GLY A 50 11.84 -9.95 13.92
C GLY A 50 10.35 -10.30 13.93
N GLY A 51 9.67 -10.31 12.78
CA GLY A 51 8.27 -10.68 12.67
C GLY A 51 7.27 -9.67 13.23
N GLY A 52 7.72 -8.44 13.52
CA GLY A 52 6.87 -7.32 13.93
C GLY A 52 6.70 -6.30 12.81
N ALA A 53 6.44 -5.05 13.19
CA ALA A 53 6.19 -3.95 12.26
C ALA A 53 7.14 -2.77 12.43
N PHE A 54 7.22 -1.93 11.40
CA PHE A 54 7.97 -0.69 11.44
C PHE A 54 7.00 0.51 11.44
N TYR A 55 7.25 1.47 12.34
CA TYR A 55 6.50 2.71 12.46
C TYR A 55 7.42 3.93 12.41
N PHE A 56 7.01 4.95 11.67
CA PHE A 56 7.57 6.28 11.76
C PHE A 56 6.62 7.19 12.56
N ILE A 57 7.11 7.67 13.70
CA ILE A 57 6.44 8.63 14.58
C ILE A 57 7.05 10.00 14.29
N ASP A 58 6.38 10.79 13.45
CA ASP A 58 6.83 12.15 13.11
C ASP A 58 6.45 13.18 14.17
N ASN A 59 5.37 12.91 14.92
CA ASN A 59 4.86 13.71 16.03
C ASN A 59 4.64 12.80 17.26
N PRO A 60 5.17 13.14 18.44
CA PRO A 60 4.90 12.44 19.70
C PRO A 60 3.43 12.13 19.99
N ASP A 61 2.50 12.98 19.54
CA ASP A 61 1.05 12.79 19.73
C ASP A 61 0.52 11.49 19.08
N GLN A 62 1.24 10.94 18.10
CA GLN A 62 0.87 9.67 17.47
C GLN A 62 1.26 8.44 18.29
N ALA A 63 2.27 8.57 19.15
CA ALA A 63 2.86 7.44 19.85
C ALA A 63 1.78 6.65 20.63
N PRO A 64 0.88 7.27 21.44
CA PRO A 64 -0.14 6.53 22.17
C PRO A 64 -1.02 5.64 21.28
N HIS A 65 -1.40 6.12 20.10
CA HIS A 65 -2.21 5.34 19.16
C HIS A 65 -1.44 4.17 18.56
N ILE A 66 -0.23 4.42 18.06
CA ILE A 66 0.65 3.37 17.49
C ILE A 66 0.99 2.28 18.52
N PHE A 67 1.32 2.68 19.75
CA PHE A 67 1.56 1.74 20.84
C PHE A 67 0.29 0.97 21.24
N GLY A 68 -0.87 1.65 21.24
CA GLY A 68 -2.16 1.03 21.55
C GLY A 68 -2.55 -0.07 20.56
N GLU A 69 -2.38 0.18 19.26
CA GLU A 69 -2.61 -0.82 18.21
C GLU A 69 -1.68 -2.02 18.36
N GLU A 70 -0.37 -1.79 18.53
CA GLU A 70 0.59 -2.89 18.67
C GLU A 70 0.38 -3.69 19.98
N LEU A 71 -0.03 -3.03 21.06
CA LEU A 71 -0.35 -3.73 22.31
C LEU A 71 -1.66 -4.53 22.20
N LYS A 72 -2.66 -3.99 21.50
CA LYS A 72 -3.92 -4.71 21.23
C LYS A 72 -3.65 -5.97 20.42
N ASP A 73 -2.78 -5.88 19.41
CA ASP A 73 -2.31 -7.04 18.65
C ASP A 73 -1.69 -8.05 19.62
N LEU A 74 -0.68 -7.66 20.41
CA LEU A 74 0.01 -8.56 21.36
C LEU A 74 -0.90 -9.25 22.39
N LEU A 75 -1.95 -8.58 22.86
CA LEU A 75 -2.83 -9.10 23.91
C LEU A 75 -3.85 -10.13 23.41
N ASN A 76 -3.99 -10.30 22.09
CA ASN A 76 -5.02 -11.14 21.47
C ASN A 76 -4.44 -12.30 20.66
N VAL A 77 -3.32 -12.91 21.08
CA VAL A 77 -2.79 -14.12 20.41
C VAL A 77 -3.74 -15.31 20.64
N ILE A 78 -4.26 -15.89 19.57
CA ILE A 78 -5.14 -17.07 19.59
C ILE A 78 -4.44 -18.34 19.10
N GLY A 79 -3.30 -18.19 18.41
CA GLY A 79 -2.46 -19.30 17.99
C GLY A 79 -1.02 -18.87 17.78
N GLN A 80 -0.09 -19.81 17.85
CA GLN A 80 1.34 -19.56 17.72
C GLN A 80 1.94 -20.41 16.60
N ASN A 81 3.09 -19.96 16.10
CA ASN A 81 3.93 -20.74 15.19
C ASN A 81 3.21 -21.25 13.92
N LEU A 82 2.33 -20.45 13.30
CA LEU A 82 1.70 -20.86 12.04
C LEU A 82 2.75 -21.09 10.95
N VAL A 83 2.78 -22.32 10.46
CA VAL A 83 3.57 -22.76 9.32
C VAL A 83 2.64 -23.30 8.26
N ILE A 84 2.82 -22.86 7.02
CA ILE A 84 2.08 -23.39 5.87
C ILE A 84 3.06 -24.14 4.98
N THR A 85 2.82 -25.42 4.75
CA THR A 85 3.59 -26.26 3.82
C THR A 85 2.77 -26.48 2.55
N LEU A 86 3.33 -26.14 1.40
CA LEU A 86 2.76 -26.37 0.08
C LEU A 86 3.46 -27.56 -0.57
N THR A 87 2.72 -28.66 -0.76
CA THR A 87 3.18 -29.83 -1.52
C THR A 87 2.65 -29.74 -2.95
N LEU A 88 3.54 -29.82 -3.94
CA LEU A 88 3.19 -29.63 -5.34
C LEU A 88 2.91 -30.96 -6.04
N SER A 89 1.95 -30.96 -6.97
CA SER A 89 1.81 -32.04 -7.95
C SER A 89 2.85 -31.87 -9.08
N SER A 90 2.93 -32.88 -9.96
CA SER A 90 3.75 -32.82 -11.19
C SER A 90 3.31 -31.74 -12.19
N GLU A 91 2.11 -31.18 -12.03
CA GLU A 91 1.56 -30.21 -12.96
C GLU A 91 2.07 -28.79 -12.72
N VAL A 92 2.54 -28.47 -11.51
CA VAL A 92 3.01 -27.12 -11.19
C VAL A 92 4.46 -26.94 -11.63
N ARG A 93 4.73 -25.90 -12.43
CA ARG A 93 6.06 -25.60 -12.96
C ARG A 93 6.83 -24.55 -12.16
N MET A 94 6.10 -23.63 -11.55
CA MET A 94 6.68 -22.53 -10.78
C MET A 94 5.70 -22.12 -9.68
N VAL A 95 6.28 -21.73 -8.54
CA VAL A 95 5.58 -21.07 -7.45
C VAL A 95 6.27 -19.75 -7.19
N ARG A 96 5.49 -18.68 -7.11
CA ARG A 96 5.97 -17.36 -6.71
C ARG A 96 5.14 -16.87 -5.52
N GLN A 97 5.82 -16.55 -4.44
CA GLN A 97 5.20 -15.88 -3.30
C GLN A 97 5.12 -14.38 -3.56
N LEU A 98 3.96 -13.77 -3.26
CA LEU A 98 3.77 -12.33 -3.40
C LEU A 98 3.98 -11.57 -2.09
N ASN A 99 3.83 -12.24 -0.94
CA ASN A 99 4.25 -11.71 0.37
C ASN A 99 5.76 -11.91 0.62
N THR A 100 6.24 -11.40 1.75
CA THR A 100 7.65 -11.47 2.19
C THR A 100 7.86 -12.41 3.39
N TYR A 101 6.98 -13.40 3.61
CA TYR A 101 7.20 -14.37 4.69
C TYR A 101 8.43 -15.23 4.41
N PRO A 102 9.23 -15.59 5.44
CA PRO A 102 10.32 -16.53 5.28
C PRO A 102 9.83 -17.85 4.66
N ALA A 103 10.52 -18.29 3.61
CA ALA A 103 10.19 -19.50 2.86
C ALA A 103 11.42 -20.39 2.71
N GLU A 104 11.24 -21.69 2.93
CA GLU A 104 12.26 -22.72 2.75
C GLU A 104 11.74 -23.76 1.76
N THR A 105 12.55 -24.12 0.76
CA THR A 105 12.20 -25.18 -0.20
C THR A 105 12.92 -26.47 0.19
N ALA A 106 12.17 -27.53 0.44
CA ALA A 106 12.70 -28.84 0.82
C ALA A 106 11.77 -29.96 0.33
N ASP A 107 12.33 -31.10 -0.05
CA ASP A 107 11.62 -32.37 -0.28
C ASP A 107 10.33 -32.28 -1.13
N GLY A 108 10.35 -31.51 -2.23
CA GLY A 108 9.21 -31.39 -3.15
C GLY A 108 8.07 -30.47 -2.65
N GLY A 109 8.30 -29.73 -1.56
CA GLY A 109 7.38 -28.73 -1.04
C GLY A 109 8.07 -27.41 -0.67
N ILE A 110 7.25 -26.41 -0.35
CA ILE A 110 7.69 -25.08 0.10
C ILE A 110 7.02 -24.78 1.43
N THR A 111 7.83 -24.44 2.43
CA THR A 111 7.37 -24.14 3.79
C THR A 111 7.46 -22.65 4.05
N PHE A 112 6.32 -22.04 4.40
CA PHE A 112 6.18 -20.62 4.71
C PHE A 112 5.94 -20.43 6.21
N ARG A 113 6.71 -19.54 6.85
CA ARG A 113 6.60 -19.26 8.29
C ARG A 113 5.85 -17.96 8.53
N LEU A 114 4.58 -18.06 8.90
CA LEU A 114 3.69 -16.90 9.10
C LEU A 114 3.76 -16.35 10.54
N GLY A 115 4.18 -17.18 11.51
CA GLY A 115 4.33 -16.79 12.92
C GLY A 115 3.01 -16.83 13.67
N ASP A 116 2.84 -15.95 14.65
CA ASP A 116 1.68 -15.99 15.56
C ASP A 116 0.38 -15.51 14.89
N LEU A 117 -0.76 -15.97 15.40
CA LEU A 117 -2.11 -15.63 14.96
C LEU A 117 -2.81 -14.82 16.04
N PHE A 118 -3.39 -13.68 15.65
CA PHE A 118 -4.07 -12.77 16.55
C PHE A 118 -5.58 -12.71 16.24
N ALA A 119 -6.42 -12.53 17.26
CA ALA A 119 -7.88 -12.72 17.20
C ALA A 119 -8.59 -11.90 16.12
N ASP A 120 -8.02 -10.74 15.77
CA ASP A 120 -8.58 -9.79 14.80
C ASP A 120 -7.67 -9.59 13.57
N GLU A 121 -6.56 -10.33 13.44
CA GLU A 121 -5.65 -10.23 12.28
C GLU A 121 -6.02 -11.26 11.21
N LEU A 122 -6.21 -10.79 9.98
CA LEU A 122 -6.25 -11.66 8.80
C LEU A 122 -4.83 -11.84 8.25
N LYS A 123 -4.21 -13.00 8.54
CA LYS A 123 -2.95 -13.41 7.90
C LYS A 123 -3.22 -14.07 6.55
N MET A 124 -2.56 -13.58 5.51
CA MET A 124 -2.77 -14.06 4.15
C MET A 124 -1.46 -14.43 3.48
N LEU A 125 -1.39 -15.64 2.93
CA LEU A 125 -0.32 -16.09 2.05
C LEU A 125 -0.83 -16.09 0.60
N LEU A 126 -0.31 -15.20 -0.22
CA LEU A 126 -0.63 -15.09 -1.64
C LEU A 126 0.46 -15.76 -2.49
N LEU A 127 0.02 -16.74 -3.28
CA LEU A 127 0.87 -17.55 -4.14
C LEU A 127 0.38 -17.48 -5.58
N GLU A 128 1.33 -17.37 -6.51
CA GLU A 128 1.11 -17.55 -7.93
C GLU A 128 1.68 -18.90 -8.36
N LEU A 129 0.83 -19.74 -8.97
CA LEU A 129 1.20 -21.06 -9.47
C LEU A 129 1.17 -21.04 -11.01
N ALA A 130 2.29 -21.36 -11.65
CA ALA A 130 2.32 -21.55 -13.09
C ALA A 130 2.00 -23.00 -13.44
N ILE A 131 0.87 -23.21 -14.10
CA ILE A 131 0.35 -24.52 -14.49
C ILE A 131 0.23 -24.54 -16.02
N PRO A 132 0.84 -25.51 -16.72
CA PRO A 132 0.69 -25.65 -18.16
C PRO A 132 -0.74 -26.08 -18.51
N ALA A 133 -1.13 -25.93 -19.77
CA ALA A 133 -2.46 -26.33 -20.22
C ALA A 133 -2.70 -27.84 -19.97
N LEU A 134 -3.68 -28.14 -19.12
CA LEU A 134 -4.09 -29.50 -18.78
C LEU A 134 -5.02 -30.05 -19.86
N GLN A 135 -4.76 -31.27 -20.32
CA GLN A 135 -5.49 -31.89 -21.45
C GLN A 135 -6.79 -32.59 -21.00
N GLN A 136 -6.87 -32.99 -19.74
CA GLN A 136 -8.01 -33.73 -19.21
C GLN A 136 -8.98 -32.78 -18.50
N LEU A 137 -10.24 -32.79 -18.95
CA LEU A 137 -11.32 -32.06 -18.30
C LEU A 137 -11.63 -32.66 -16.92
N GLY A 138 -12.10 -31.81 -16.01
CA GLY A 138 -12.49 -32.18 -14.65
C GLY A 138 -11.57 -31.63 -13.57
N GLN A 139 -11.76 -32.12 -12.35
CA GLN A 139 -11.02 -31.67 -11.17
C GLN A 139 -9.63 -32.30 -11.12
N VAL A 140 -8.61 -31.45 -11.00
CA VAL A 140 -7.21 -31.84 -10.83
C VAL A 140 -6.67 -31.19 -9.56
N GLU A 141 -6.20 -31.99 -8.61
CA GLU A 141 -5.48 -31.50 -7.44
C GLU A 141 -4.05 -31.11 -7.87
N VAL A 142 -3.78 -29.81 -7.91
CA VAL A 142 -2.49 -29.28 -8.40
C VAL A 142 -1.48 -29.08 -7.29
N ALA A 143 -1.96 -28.92 -6.05
CA ALA A 143 -1.13 -28.82 -4.86
C ALA A 143 -1.96 -29.12 -3.61
N ARG A 144 -1.30 -29.28 -2.47
CA ARG A 144 -1.93 -29.41 -1.16
C ARG A 144 -1.25 -28.48 -0.16
N LEU A 145 -2.06 -27.73 0.57
CA LEU A 145 -1.63 -26.89 1.68
C LEU A 145 -1.80 -27.67 2.98
N ARG A 146 -0.80 -27.59 3.84
CA ARG A 146 -0.88 -28.04 5.23
C ARG A 146 -0.57 -26.87 6.15
N PHE A 147 -1.50 -26.56 7.03
CA PHE A 147 -1.37 -25.55 8.06
C PHE A 147 -1.04 -26.27 9.35
N ASP A 148 0.09 -25.95 9.98
CA ASP A 148 0.48 -26.43 11.30
C ASP A 148 0.59 -25.23 12.24
N TYR A 149 -0.03 -25.29 13.42
CA TYR A 149 -0.02 -24.21 14.40
C TYR A 149 -0.31 -24.72 15.82
N ASP A 150 0.05 -23.93 16.82
CA ASP A 150 -0.23 -24.20 18.22
C ASP A 150 -1.44 -23.36 18.66
N GLU A 151 -2.57 -24.00 18.92
CA GLU A 151 -3.80 -23.35 19.40
C GLU A 151 -3.68 -23.03 20.90
N LEU A 152 -3.91 -21.76 21.26
CA LEU A 152 -3.87 -21.30 22.66
C LEU A 152 -5.28 -21.37 23.28
N GLY A 153 -5.46 -22.25 24.26
CA GLY A 153 -6.63 -22.25 25.14
C GLY A 153 -6.31 -21.63 26.51
N GLU A 154 -7.32 -21.48 27.37
CA GLU A 154 -7.19 -20.82 28.69
C GLU A 154 -6.07 -21.43 29.56
N ASP A 155 -5.90 -22.77 29.53
CA ASP A 155 -4.92 -23.49 30.36
C ASP A 155 -4.04 -24.49 29.58
N SER A 156 -4.12 -24.52 28.24
CA SER A 156 -3.38 -25.50 27.45
C SER A 156 -3.02 -25.02 26.06
N VAL A 157 -1.88 -25.49 25.56
CA VAL A 157 -1.44 -25.31 24.17
C VAL A 157 -1.63 -26.64 23.44
N THR A 158 -2.41 -26.64 22.37
CA THR A 158 -2.68 -27.84 21.57
C THR A 158 -2.14 -27.67 20.16
N HIS A 159 -1.25 -28.56 19.74
CA HIS A 159 -0.80 -28.57 18.35
C HIS A 159 -1.93 -29.03 17.41
N ARG A 160 -2.21 -28.24 16.38
CA ARG A 160 -3.25 -28.47 15.39
C ARG A 160 -2.64 -28.48 14.01
N TYR A 161 -3.27 -29.24 13.13
CA TYR A 161 -3.01 -29.12 11.69
C TYR A 161 -4.29 -29.24 10.89
N VAL A 162 -4.30 -28.61 9.72
CA VAL A 162 -5.38 -28.67 8.72
C VAL A 162 -4.76 -28.84 7.34
N GLU A 163 -5.29 -29.76 6.53
CA GLU A 163 -4.88 -29.92 5.14
C GLU A 163 -5.99 -29.48 4.18
N LEU A 164 -5.63 -28.71 3.16
CA LEU A 164 -6.54 -28.20 2.14
C LEU A 164 -5.97 -28.49 0.74
N PRO A 165 -6.69 -29.23 -0.13
CA PRO A 165 -6.27 -29.42 -1.51
C PRO A 165 -6.53 -28.15 -2.33
N ILE A 166 -5.60 -27.83 -3.23
CA ILE A 166 -5.80 -26.82 -4.28
C ILE A 166 -6.25 -27.57 -5.54
N ILE A 167 -7.53 -27.41 -5.87
CA ILE A 167 -8.17 -28.09 -7.00
C ILE A 167 -8.40 -27.07 -8.12
N VAL A 168 -7.94 -27.40 -9.32
CA VAL A 168 -8.27 -26.69 -10.55
C VAL A 168 -9.31 -27.51 -11.30
N ASN A 169 -10.44 -26.89 -11.65
CA ASN A 169 -11.45 -27.52 -12.49
C ASN A 169 -11.20 -27.13 -13.96
N VAL A 170 -10.68 -28.08 -14.74
CA VAL A 170 -10.38 -27.89 -16.15
C VAL A 170 -11.67 -28.05 -16.95
N VAL A 171 -12.06 -27.00 -17.66
CA VAL A 171 -13.30 -26.93 -18.44
C VAL A 171 -13.00 -26.58 -19.89
N ALA A 172 -13.98 -26.75 -20.78
CA ALA A 172 -13.86 -26.27 -22.15
C ALA A 172 -13.85 -24.73 -22.18
N GLU A 173 -13.24 -24.14 -23.21
CA GLU A 173 -13.17 -22.68 -23.37
C GLU A 173 -14.55 -22.01 -23.36
N ALA A 174 -15.55 -22.66 -23.96
CA ALA A 174 -16.93 -22.19 -23.97
C ALA A 174 -17.52 -22.07 -22.55
N ASP A 175 -17.14 -22.95 -21.62
CA ASP A 175 -17.62 -22.95 -20.24
C ASP A 175 -16.82 -22.00 -19.33
N PHE A 176 -15.58 -21.67 -19.71
CA PHE A 176 -14.74 -20.69 -19.03
C PHE A 176 -15.06 -19.24 -19.43
N THR A 177 -15.63 -19.05 -20.63
CA THR A 177 -15.92 -17.72 -21.17
C THR A 177 -16.84 -16.94 -20.22
N GLY A 178 -16.40 -15.75 -19.81
CA GLY A 178 -17.16 -14.89 -18.90
C GLY A 178 -16.97 -15.19 -17.40
N GLN A 179 -16.14 -16.18 -17.04
CA GLN A 179 -15.71 -16.37 -15.66
C GLN A 179 -14.78 -15.23 -15.25
N GLU A 180 -15.12 -14.56 -14.14
CA GLU A 180 -14.29 -13.51 -13.57
C GLU A 180 -13.36 -14.08 -12.49
N PRO A 181 -12.13 -13.56 -12.36
CA PRO A 181 -11.27 -13.90 -11.23
C PRO A 181 -11.94 -13.58 -9.89
N ASN A 182 -11.55 -14.31 -8.84
CA ASN A 182 -12.00 -13.98 -7.49
C ASN A 182 -11.55 -12.57 -7.10
N ALA A 183 -12.51 -11.69 -6.80
CA ALA A 183 -12.25 -10.27 -6.52
C ALA A 183 -11.36 -10.06 -5.29
N ASP A 184 -11.48 -10.90 -4.25
CA ASP A 184 -10.65 -10.81 -3.04
C ASP A 184 -9.18 -11.13 -3.35
N VAL A 185 -8.93 -12.15 -4.19
CA VAL A 185 -7.58 -12.51 -4.64
C VAL A 185 -6.97 -11.37 -5.46
N VAL A 186 -7.73 -10.80 -6.40
CA VAL A 186 -7.28 -9.67 -7.21
C VAL A 186 -7.00 -8.45 -6.34
N ARG A 187 -7.88 -8.16 -5.38
CA ARG A 187 -7.70 -7.08 -4.41
C ARG A 187 -6.39 -7.23 -3.63
N GLN A 188 -6.13 -8.39 -3.04
CA GLN A 188 -4.90 -8.62 -2.27
C GLN A 188 -3.64 -8.53 -3.13
N MET A 189 -3.71 -9.07 -4.36
CA MET A 189 -2.61 -8.97 -5.31
C MET A 189 -2.27 -7.50 -5.62
N LEU A 190 -3.28 -6.67 -5.88
CA LEU A 190 -3.10 -5.25 -6.22
C LEU A 190 -2.54 -4.44 -5.04
N LEU A 191 -2.98 -4.72 -3.80
CA LEU A 191 -2.45 -4.08 -2.60
C LEU A 191 -0.95 -4.39 -2.41
N LEU A 192 -0.56 -5.66 -2.57
CA LEU A 192 0.85 -6.07 -2.49
C LEU A 192 1.69 -5.48 -3.64
N GLN A 193 1.13 -5.41 -4.85
CA GLN A 193 1.78 -4.75 -5.99
C GLN A 193 1.98 -3.25 -5.75
N ALA A 194 1.01 -2.57 -5.15
CA ALA A 194 1.13 -1.16 -4.77
C ALA A 194 2.26 -0.94 -3.74
N ALA A 195 2.35 -1.79 -2.71
CA ALA A 195 3.43 -1.74 -1.73
C ALA A 195 4.81 -1.93 -2.40
N ARG A 196 4.93 -2.93 -3.28
CA ARG A 196 6.16 -3.19 -4.04
C ARG A 196 6.54 -2.05 -4.97
N ALA A 197 5.55 -1.46 -5.66
CA ALA A 197 5.78 -0.32 -6.54
C ALA A 197 6.36 0.88 -5.79
N ARG A 198 5.93 1.13 -4.53
CA ARG A 198 6.52 2.16 -3.67
C ARG A 198 7.96 1.85 -3.28
N GLU A 199 8.25 0.60 -2.94
CA GLU A 199 9.62 0.17 -2.65
C GLU A 199 10.55 0.40 -3.85
N GLU A 200 10.12 -0.05 -5.03
CA GLU A 200 10.87 0.15 -6.29
C GLU A 200 11.01 1.64 -6.62
N ALA A 201 9.97 2.46 -6.40
CA ALA A 201 10.02 3.89 -6.61
C ALA A 201 11.04 4.58 -5.68
N VAL A 202 11.08 4.23 -4.39
CA VAL A 202 12.09 4.72 -3.44
C VAL A 202 13.50 4.33 -3.90
N GLN A 203 13.71 3.10 -4.35
CA GLN A 203 15.01 2.65 -4.87
C GLN A 203 15.46 3.43 -6.11
N HIS A 204 14.54 3.79 -7.00
CA HIS A 204 14.82 4.65 -8.15
C HIS A 204 15.09 6.10 -7.74
N ALA A 205 14.29 6.66 -6.83
CA ALA A 205 14.44 8.03 -6.33
C ALA A 205 15.74 8.23 -5.54
N ASP A 206 16.17 7.24 -4.73
CA ASP A 206 17.46 7.23 -4.03
C ASP A 206 18.66 7.33 -5.00
N ARG A 207 18.49 6.89 -6.26
CA ARG A 207 19.49 6.99 -7.33
C ARG A 207 19.31 8.24 -8.21
N GLY A 208 18.36 9.11 -7.87
CA GLY A 208 18.00 10.31 -8.64
C GLY A 208 17.17 10.04 -9.89
N ASP A 209 16.71 8.81 -10.12
CA ASP A 209 15.88 8.43 -11.29
C ASP A 209 14.38 8.64 -11.00
N PHE A 210 14.03 9.90 -10.78
CA PHE A 210 12.69 10.33 -10.42
C PHE A 210 11.63 10.01 -11.48
N LYS A 211 12.01 10.10 -12.77
CA LYS A 211 11.13 9.76 -13.89
C LYS A 211 10.73 8.29 -13.85
N ARG A 212 11.68 7.40 -13.56
CA ARG A 212 11.37 5.98 -13.43
C ARG A 212 10.54 5.69 -12.18
N ALA A 213 10.83 6.36 -11.06
CA ALA A 213 10.05 6.24 -9.83
C ALA A 213 8.57 6.61 -10.07
N SER A 214 8.31 7.77 -10.70
CA SER A 214 6.97 8.22 -11.09
C SER A 214 6.25 7.22 -12.00
N GLN A 215 6.95 6.68 -13.00
CA GLN A 215 6.37 5.71 -13.93
C GLN A 215 5.95 4.41 -13.24
N VAL A 216 6.75 3.92 -12.28
CA VAL A 216 6.44 2.69 -11.53
C VAL A 216 5.15 2.87 -10.71
N LEU A 217 5.01 3.99 -10.00
CA LEU A 217 3.81 4.31 -9.23
C LEU A 217 2.58 4.50 -10.12
N THR A 218 2.75 5.21 -11.24
CA THR A 218 1.72 5.42 -12.26
C THR A 218 1.20 4.09 -12.81
N ASN A 219 2.09 3.15 -13.15
CA ASN A 219 1.70 1.84 -13.65
C ASN A 219 0.88 1.05 -12.62
N ALA A 220 1.30 1.06 -11.36
CA ALA A 220 0.57 0.40 -10.28
C ALA A 220 -0.84 0.99 -10.08
N ALA A 221 -0.98 2.32 -10.15
CA ALA A 221 -2.28 2.96 -10.12
C ALA A 221 -3.14 2.53 -11.34
N ASP A 222 -2.56 2.49 -12.53
CA ASP A 222 -3.26 2.02 -13.73
C ASP A 222 -3.68 0.54 -13.65
N ASP A 223 -2.90 -0.32 -13.01
CA ASP A 223 -3.27 -1.71 -12.75
C ASP A 223 -4.50 -1.81 -11.85
N ILE A 224 -4.54 -1.03 -10.76
CA ILE A 224 -5.72 -0.95 -9.89
C ILE A 224 -6.96 -0.51 -10.69
N ARG A 225 -6.84 0.58 -11.44
CA ARG A 225 -7.96 1.12 -12.25
C ARG A 225 -8.44 0.12 -13.31
N ARG A 226 -7.52 -0.57 -13.98
CA ARG A 226 -7.84 -1.57 -15.03
C ARG A 226 -8.54 -2.81 -14.47
N SER A 227 -8.30 -3.16 -13.21
CA SER A 227 -8.92 -4.33 -12.58
C SER A 227 -10.44 -4.23 -12.46
N LYS A 228 -10.98 -3.00 -12.42
CA LYS A 228 -12.41 -2.68 -12.19
C LYS A 228 -12.98 -3.21 -10.87
N VAL A 229 -12.14 -3.73 -9.97
CA VAL A 229 -12.56 -4.15 -8.63
C VAL A 229 -12.98 -2.91 -7.85
N GLN A 230 -14.23 -2.88 -7.38
CA GLN A 230 -14.75 -1.78 -6.58
C GLN A 230 -14.45 -2.05 -5.11
N ASP A 231 -13.39 -1.43 -4.60
CA ASP A 231 -12.99 -1.54 -3.21
C ASP A 231 -12.49 -0.18 -2.69
N PRO A 232 -12.99 0.32 -1.55
CA PRO A 232 -12.58 1.62 -1.01
C PRO A 232 -11.09 1.72 -0.69
N GLU A 233 -10.47 0.62 -0.23
CA GLU A 233 -9.05 0.60 0.08
C GLU A 233 -8.21 0.66 -1.20
N LEU A 234 -8.57 -0.11 -2.23
CA LEU A 234 -7.93 0.00 -3.54
C LEU A 234 -8.06 1.40 -4.15
N GLN A 235 -9.22 2.03 -4.04
CA GLN A 235 -9.41 3.39 -4.52
C GLN A 235 -8.49 4.37 -3.78
N THR A 236 -8.40 4.23 -2.45
CA THR A 236 -7.46 5.02 -1.63
C THR A 236 -6.01 4.78 -2.06
N GLN A 237 -5.61 3.52 -2.29
CA GLN A 237 -4.27 3.20 -2.76
C GLN A 237 -3.98 3.76 -4.15
N HIS A 238 -4.93 3.67 -5.08
CA HIS A 238 -4.83 4.29 -6.40
C HIS A 238 -4.54 5.78 -6.30
N ASP A 239 -5.34 6.48 -5.50
CA ASP A 239 -5.27 7.93 -5.35
C ASP A 239 -3.94 8.36 -4.73
N MET A 240 -3.49 7.68 -3.67
CA MET A 240 -2.18 7.89 -3.09
C MET A 240 -1.03 7.64 -4.07
N LEU A 241 -1.09 6.57 -4.87
CA LEU A 241 -0.07 6.26 -5.88
C LEU A 241 0.02 7.35 -6.95
N ARG A 242 -1.12 7.94 -7.37
CA ARG A 242 -1.14 9.07 -8.31
C ARG A 242 -0.49 10.31 -7.71
N GLU A 243 -0.85 10.66 -6.48
CA GLU A 243 -0.27 11.81 -5.78
C GLU A 243 1.25 11.62 -5.55
N GLU A 244 1.68 10.43 -5.16
CA GLU A 244 3.09 10.08 -4.98
C GLU A 244 3.86 10.07 -6.31
N ALA A 245 3.25 9.66 -7.42
CA ALA A 245 3.85 9.77 -8.75
C ALA A 245 4.11 11.24 -9.14
N VAL A 246 3.16 12.12 -8.86
CA VAL A 246 3.34 13.57 -9.08
C VAL A 246 4.47 14.11 -8.21
N ASP A 247 4.56 13.72 -6.94
CA ASP A 247 5.70 14.11 -6.10
C ASP A 247 7.03 13.67 -6.71
N MET A 248 7.10 12.46 -7.25
CA MET A 248 8.30 11.99 -7.94
C MET A 248 8.61 12.83 -9.18
N ASP A 249 7.63 13.32 -9.94
CA ASP A 249 7.89 14.20 -11.09
C ASP A 249 8.58 15.52 -10.70
N PHE A 250 8.31 16.05 -9.50
CA PHE A 250 9.00 17.24 -8.96
C PHE A 250 10.42 16.94 -8.44
N GLY A 251 10.82 15.67 -8.43
CA GLY A 251 12.16 15.22 -8.06
C GLY A 251 12.61 15.74 -6.71
N ALA A 252 13.84 16.28 -6.65
CA ALA A 252 14.45 16.76 -5.40
C ALA A 252 13.72 17.94 -4.73
N GLN A 253 12.73 18.58 -5.37
CA GLN A 253 11.91 19.60 -4.71
C GLN A 253 10.87 18.98 -3.75
N ARG A 254 10.49 17.73 -4.00
CA ARG A 254 9.50 16.97 -3.22
C ARG A 254 10.11 15.77 -2.51
N TYR A 255 11.17 15.20 -3.07
CA TYR A 255 11.87 14.05 -2.50
C TYR A 255 12.99 14.50 -1.56
N ASP A 256 12.83 14.16 -0.30
CA ASP A 256 13.71 14.49 0.82
C ASP A 256 13.70 13.36 1.87
N SER A 257 14.40 13.55 2.99
CA SER A 257 14.48 12.53 4.04
C SER A 257 13.13 12.23 4.69
N TYR A 258 12.23 13.20 4.79
CA TYR A 258 10.92 13.01 5.41
C TYR A 258 10.03 12.18 4.51
N THR A 259 9.91 12.57 3.25
CA THR A 259 9.12 11.86 2.24
C THR A 259 9.63 10.44 2.02
N ARG A 260 10.95 10.22 2.01
CA ARG A 260 11.54 8.87 2.00
C ARG A 260 11.05 8.02 3.18
N LYS A 261 11.20 8.51 4.41
CA LYS A 261 10.77 7.79 5.63
C LYS A 261 9.27 7.51 5.63
N ALA A 262 8.46 8.50 5.26
CA ALA A 262 7.02 8.35 5.19
C ALA A 262 6.62 7.27 4.17
N THR A 263 7.21 7.28 2.97
CA THR A 263 6.93 6.27 1.94
C THR A 263 7.34 4.87 2.39
N GLN A 264 8.49 4.71 3.07
CA GLN A 264 8.89 3.42 3.61
C GLN A 264 7.91 2.87 4.65
N THR A 265 7.40 3.73 5.55
CA THR A 265 6.37 3.35 6.51
C THR A 265 5.08 2.89 5.81
N LYS A 266 4.63 3.61 4.78
CA LYS A 266 3.45 3.20 3.99
C LYS A 266 3.66 1.86 3.29
N THR A 267 4.86 1.59 2.77
CA THR A 267 5.22 0.29 2.18
C THR A 267 5.14 -0.82 3.22
N ALA A 268 5.68 -0.60 4.42
CA ALA A 268 5.65 -1.58 5.51
C ALA A 268 4.20 -1.92 5.93
N TYR A 269 3.30 -0.92 5.96
CA TYR A 269 1.89 -1.14 6.22
C TYR A 269 1.19 -1.91 5.08
N GLY A 270 1.48 -1.59 3.81
CA GLY A 270 0.86 -2.28 2.67
C GLY A 270 1.21 -3.78 2.58
N GLN A 271 2.31 -4.21 3.19
CA GLN A 271 2.68 -5.64 3.27
C GLN A 271 1.93 -6.40 4.38
N ARG A 272 1.29 -5.68 5.31
CA ARG A 272 0.48 -6.22 6.42
C ARG A 272 -0.92 -5.64 6.33
N SER A 273 -1.84 -6.39 5.76
CA SER A 273 -3.21 -6.04 5.34
C SER A 273 -4.13 -5.29 6.35
N ALA A 274 -3.68 -4.98 7.56
CA ALA A 274 -4.49 -4.38 8.63
C ALA A 274 -4.28 -2.87 8.85
N ARG A 275 -3.36 -2.19 8.12
CA ARG A 275 -2.90 -0.82 8.50
C ARG A 275 -3.05 0.27 7.43
N ALA A 276 -4.12 0.16 6.63
CA ALA A 276 -4.42 1.11 5.57
C ALA A 276 -4.79 2.52 6.09
N ALA A 277 -5.41 2.60 7.27
CA ALA A 277 -5.84 3.86 7.87
C ALA A 277 -4.64 4.74 8.27
N GLU A 278 -3.61 4.15 8.88
CA GLU A 278 -2.39 4.83 9.30
C GLU A 278 -1.58 5.34 8.10
N SER A 279 -1.53 4.54 7.03
CA SER A 279 -0.92 4.94 5.75
C SER A 279 -1.58 6.20 5.19
N SER A 280 -2.92 6.22 5.20
CA SER A 280 -3.73 7.33 4.70
C SER A 280 -3.55 8.59 5.55
N LEU A 281 -3.57 8.46 6.89
CA LEU A 281 -3.35 9.57 7.82
C LEU A 281 -1.97 10.19 7.67
N LEU A 282 -0.93 9.35 7.56
CA LEU A 282 0.45 9.81 7.35
C LEU A 282 0.57 10.57 6.01
N HIS A 283 -0.05 10.04 4.95
CA HIS A 283 -0.05 10.73 3.66
C HIS A 283 -0.76 12.08 3.71
N HIS A 284 -1.93 12.13 4.31
CA HIS A 284 -2.70 13.38 4.45
C HIS A 284 -1.92 14.46 5.21
N ARG A 285 -1.22 14.08 6.30
CA ARG A 285 -0.39 15.02 7.06
C ARG A 285 0.78 15.56 6.24
N GLN A 286 1.48 14.68 5.52
CA GLN A 286 2.57 15.06 4.63
C GLN A 286 2.13 16.12 3.60
N GLN A 287 0.91 15.99 3.07
CA GLN A 287 0.39 16.96 2.10
C GLN A 287 -0.01 18.29 2.73
N THR A 288 -0.65 18.23 3.91
CA THR A 288 -1.14 19.43 4.59
C THR A 288 -0.02 20.26 5.23
N SER A 289 1.17 19.69 5.42
CA SER A 289 2.33 20.41 5.96
C SER A 289 3.14 21.20 4.92
N ARG A 290 2.83 21.08 3.62
CA ARG A 290 3.61 21.68 2.52
C ARG A 290 2.75 22.49 1.55
N ALA A 291 3.38 23.42 0.84
CA ALA A 291 2.74 24.20 -0.23
C ALA A 291 2.60 23.40 -1.53
N SER A 292 1.59 23.71 -2.33
CA SER A 292 1.40 23.19 -3.70
C SER A 292 2.54 23.64 -4.63
N LEU A 293 2.88 22.82 -5.64
CA LEU A 293 3.87 23.16 -6.67
C LEU A 293 3.25 23.10 -8.06
N GLU A 294 3.40 24.17 -8.83
CA GLU A 294 2.91 24.27 -10.21
C GLU A 294 3.93 23.68 -11.19
N ARG A 295 3.49 22.84 -12.13
CA ARG A 295 4.35 22.32 -13.22
C ARG A 295 4.74 23.40 -14.22
N ASN A 296 3.85 24.37 -14.42
CA ASN A 296 3.96 25.41 -15.43
C ASN A 296 4.09 24.89 -16.88
N ASP A 297 3.42 23.79 -17.19
CA ASP A 297 3.49 23.11 -18.49
C ASP A 297 2.25 23.45 -19.36
N ILE A 298 1.92 22.56 -20.31
CA ILE A 298 0.77 22.66 -21.20
C ILE A 298 -0.53 22.73 -20.40
N PRO A 299 -1.45 23.67 -20.70
CA PRO A 299 -2.75 23.75 -20.04
C PRO A 299 -3.58 22.48 -20.30
N PRO A 300 -4.30 21.97 -19.29
CA PRO A 300 -5.13 20.80 -19.46
C PRO A 300 -6.38 21.11 -20.29
N SER A 301 -6.92 20.05 -20.89
CA SER A 301 -8.14 20.09 -21.68
C SER A 301 -9.31 19.37 -21.00
N ASN A 302 -9.00 18.40 -20.14
CA ASN A 302 -9.97 17.58 -19.45
C ASN A 302 -9.66 17.49 -17.95
N ILE A 303 -10.71 17.24 -17.18
CA ILE A 303 -10.63 16.83 -15.77
C ILE A 303 -11.21 15.42 -15.65
N ALA A 304 -10.51 14.55 -14.95
CA ALA A 304 -10.86 13.15 -14.75
C ALA A 304 -10.85 12.79 -13.26
N TRP A 305 -11.80 11.98 -12.82
CA TRP A 305 -11.85 11.46 -11.45
C TRP A 305 -12.62 10.16 -11.44
N ARG A 306 -12.19 9.21 -10.59
CA ARG A 306 -12.77 7.86 -10.55
C ARG A 306 -12.81 7.25 -11.97
N ASN A 307 -14.01 7.03 -12.52
CA ASN A 307 -14.25 6.52 -13.87
C ASN A 307 -14.91 7.55 -14.80
N THR A 308 -14.86 8.83 -14.43
CA THR A 308 -15.48 9.93 -15.17
C THR A 308 -14.41 10.83 -15.76
N THR A 309 -14.66 11.35 -16.95
CA THR A 309 -13.84 12.38 -17.58
C THR A 309 -14.76 13.38 -18.28
N MET A 310 -14.44 14.66 -18.16
CA MET A 310 -15.17 15.73 -18.85
C MET A 310 -14.21 16.81 -19.35
N PRO A 311 -14.57 17.52 -20.43
CA PRO A 311 -13.82 18.69 -20.88
C PRO A 311 -13.89 19.81 -19.85
N LEU A 312 -12.80 20.56 -19.71
CA LEU A 312 -12.76 21.76 -18.89
C LEU A 312 -13.62 22.87 -19.52
N LYS A 313 -14.41 23.53 -18.67
CA LYS A 313 -15.21 24.71 -19.01
C LYS A 313 -14.46 25.98 -18.59
N ASP A 314 -14.86 27.13 -19.14
CA ASP A 314 -14.29 28.43 -18.79
C ASP A 314 -14.42 28.77 -17.30
N HIS A 315 -15.47 28.27 -16.66
CA HIS A 315 -15.66 28.28 -15.22
C HIS A 315 -16.24 26.95 -14.79
N LEU A 316 -15.67 26.37 -13.74
CA LEU A 316 -16.11 25.12 -13.15
C LEU A 316 -16.00 25.20 -11.63
N ARG A 317 -17.07 24.86 -10.91
CA ARG A 317 -17.07 24.85 -9.43
C ARG A 317 -17.21 23.44 -8.87
N ILE A 318 -16.44 23.17 -7.80
CA ILE A 318 -16.46 21.90 -7.06
C ILE A 318 -16.87 22.20 -5.61
N GLY A 319 -17.83 21.45 -5.08
CA GLY A 319 -18.28 21.61 -3.70
C GLY A 319 -19.44 20.70 -3.35
N ARG A 320 -19.95 20.84 -2.13
CA ARG A 320 -21.06 20.01 -1.61
C ARG A 320 -22.44 20.49 -2.04
N ALA A 321 -22.59 21.79 -2.34
CA ALA A 321 -23.87 22.32 -2.79
C ALA A 321 -24.28 21.76 -4.16
N GLU A 322 -25.58 21.57 -4.38
CA GLU A 322 -26.11 20.91 -5.58
C GLU A 322 -25.97 21.75 -6.86
N ASP A 323 -25.70 23.04 -6.74
CA ASP A 323 -25.51 23.98 -7.85
C ASP A 323 -24.05 24.05 -8.36
N ASN A 324 -23.14 23.24 -7.80
CA ASN A 324 -21.79 23.06 -8.33
C ASN A 324 -21.79 22.21 -9.61
N ASP A 325 -20.80 22.43 -10.48
CA ASP A 325 -20.58 21.57 -11.66
C ASP A 325 -20.17 20.15 -11.28
N ILE A 326 -19.38 20.01 -10.20
CA ILE A 326 -18.99 18.73 -9.61
C ILE A 326 -19.43 18.74 -8.15
N VAL A 327 -20.46 17.94 -7.86
CA VAL A 327 -21.03 17.82 -6.52
C VAL A 327 -20.36 16.68 -5.76
N ILE A 328 -19.80 17.00 -4.58
CA ILE A 328 -19.20 16.02 -3.67
C ILE A 328 -19.97 16.03 -2.35
N SER A 329 -20.76 14.98 -2.11
CA SER A 329 -21.60 14.84 -0.91
C SER A 329 -20.81 14.33 0.30
N GLU A 330 -19.79 15.07 0.75
CA GLU A 330 -18.97 14.74 1.92
C GLU A 330 -18.97 15.88 2.94
N GLU A 331 -19.02 15.55 4.23
CA GLU A 331 -18.99 16.55 5.30
C GLU A 331 -17.69 17.37 5.32
N ALA A 332 -16.57 16.76 4.92
CA ALA A 332 -15.27 17.42 4.81
C ALA A 332 -15.17 18.38 3.60
N VAL A 333 -16.22 18.48 2.78
CA VAL A 333 -16.26 19.35 1.60
C VAL A 333 -17.22 20.50 1.84
N GLU A 334 -16.68 21.71 1.79
CA GLU A 334 -17.45 22.97 1.83
C GLU A 334 -18.50 23.05 0.71
N GLU A 335 -19.55 23.84 0.96
CA GLU A 335 -20.62 24.09 -0.03
C GLU A 335 -20.06 24.54 -1.38
N TYR A 336 -19.07 25.43 -1.34
CA TYR A 336 -18.26 25.86 -2.49
C TYR A 336 -16.79 25.70 -2.09
N HIS A 337 -16.17 24.60 -2.51
CA HIS A 337 -14.86 24.20 -1.98
C HIS A 337 -13.71 24.81 -2.79
N CYS A 338 -13.80 24.72 -4.11
CA CYS A 338 -12.85 25.35 -5.01
C CYS A 338 -13.51 25.66 -6.36
N GLU A 339 -12.86 26.52 -7.12
CA GLU A 339 -13.27 26.83 -8.48
C GLU A 339 -12.09 26.86 -9.43
N ILE A 340 -12.37 26.56 -10.69
CA ILE A 340 -11.41 26.59 -11.78
C ILE A 340 -11.89 27.64 -12.77
N MET A 341 -11.01 28.57 -13.10
CA MET A 341 -11.29 29.68 -14.00
C MET A 341 -10.30 29.71 -15.15
N ARG A 342 -10.80 29.85 -16.37
CA ARG A 342 -9.98 30.13 -17.54
C ARG A 342 -9.54 31.59 -17.56
N HIS A 343 -8.25 31.82 -17.77
CA HIS A 343 -7.69 33.14 -18.00
C HIS A 343 -6.71 33.09 -19.17
N GLY A 344 -7.11 33.67 -20.31
CA GLY A 344 -6.39 33.43 -21.56
C GLY A 344 -6.51 31.96 -21.96
N ASP A 345 -5.39 31.31 -22.20
CA ASP A 345 -5.32 29.87 -22.52
C ASP A 345 -5.07 28.96 -21.30
N ASP A 346 -4.81 29.56 -20.14
CA ASP A 346 -4.52 28.85 -18.90
C ASP A 346 -5.77 28.66 -18.04
N PHE A 347 -5.71 27.66 -17.17
CA PHE A 347 -6.71 27.42 -16.12
C PHE A 347 -6.09 27.62 -14.74
N TYR A 348 -6.83 28.28 -13.85
CA TYR A 348 -6.40 28.55 -12.48
C TYR A 348 -7.39 27.97 -11.49
N LEU A 349 -6.90 27.12 -10.60
CA LEU A 349 -7.60 26.61 -9.43
C LEU A 349 -7.50 27.65 -8.30
N HIS A 350 -8.64 28.01 -7.73
CA HIS A 350 -8.76 28.88 -6.57
C HIS A 350 -9.40 28.09 -5.43
N ASP A 351 -8.77 28.11 -4.26
CA ASP A 351 -9.31 27.46 -3.08
C ASP A 351 -10.29 28.41 -2.36
N LEU A 352 -11.50 27.93 -2.10
CA LEU A 352 -12.55 28.64 -1.38
C LEU A 352 -12.74 28.07 0.04
N SER A 353 -12.07 26.95 0.35
CA SER A 353 -12.25 26.18 1.58
C SER A 353 -11.38 26.62 2.76
N GLY A 354 -10.58 27.68 2.60
CA GLY A 354 -9.66 28.15 3.65
C GLY A 354 -8.39 27.29 3.80
N GLY A 355 -7.95 26.66 2.71
CA GLY A 355 -6.70 25.90 2.63
C GLY A 355 -6.90 24.39 2.62
N ASN A 356 -8.09 23.84 2.36
CA ASN A 356 -8.33 22.40 2.36
C ASN A 356 -8.21 21.77 0.96
N THR A 357 -8.02 22.59 -0.08
CA THR A 357 -7.67 22.10 -1.42
C THR A 357 -6.17 21.78 -1.50
N ILE A 358 -5.85 20.55 -1.90
CA ILE A 358 -4.47 20.11 -2.17
C ILE A 358 -4.25 20.02 -3.68
N ALA A 359 -3.20 20.64 -4.19
CA ALA A 359 -2.76 20.52 -5.57
C ALA A 359 -1.30 20.07 -5.62
N ASN A 360 -1.03 19.06 -6.46
CA ASN A 360 0.28 18.45 -6.64
C ASN A 360 0.96 18.14 -5.29
N GLY A 361 0.16 17.55 -4.40
CA GLY A 361 0.61 17.09 -3.10
C GLY A 361 0.74 18.17 -2.02
N GLY A 362 0.46 19.45 -2.23
CA GLY A 362 0.51 20.47 -1.17
C GLY A 362 -0.69 21.41 -1.14
N ARG A 363 -0.86 22.18 -0.07
CA ARG A 363 -1.97 23.14 0.10
C ARG A 363 -1.87 24.27 -0.93
N VAL A 364 -3.00 24.57 -1.57
CA VAL A 364 -3.15 25.76 -2.40
C VAL A 364 -3.25 26.98 -1.47
N GLN A 365 -2.44 28.01 -1.70
CA GLN A 365 -2.41 29.21 -0.84
C GLN A 365 -3.27 30.36 -1.39
N ASP A 366 -3.18 30.65 -2.69
CA ASP A 366 -3.95 31.72 -3.35
C ASP A 366 -4.62 31.18 -4.62
N ARG A 367 -3.84 31.07 -5.69
CA ARG A 367 -4.22 30.48 -6.97
C ARG A 367 -3.18 29.48 -7.42
N PHE A 368 -3.60 28.49 -8.18
CA PHE A 368 -2.74 27.44 -8.70
C PHE A 368 -2.97 27.28 -10.21
N ARG A 369 -1.94 27.51 -11.02
CA ARG A 369 -1.98 27.31 -12.48
C ARG A 369 -1.98 25.81 -12.79
N LEU A 370 -3.06 25.33 -13.39
CA LEU A 370 -3.23 23.93 -13.77
C LEU A 370 -2.47 23.63 -15.09
N SER A 371 -1.82 22.47 -15.11
CA SER A 371 -1.13 21.87 -16.25
C SER A 371 -1.60 20.43 -16.46
N THR A 372 -1.42 19.89 -17.66
CA THR A 372 -1.58 18.45 -17.93
C THR A 372 -0.66 17.64 -17.00
N GLY A 373 -1.22 16.60 -16.37
CA GLY A 373 -0.56 15.76 -15.39
C GLY A 373 -0.68 16.25 -13.94
N ASP A 374 -1.37 17.36 -13.69
CA ASP A 374 -1.63 17.81 -12.33
C ASP A 374 -2.69 16.95 -11.63
N VAL A 375 -2.54 16.85 -10.32
CA VAL A 375 -3.44 16.11 -9.43
C VAL A 375 -3.94 17.03 -8.34
N VAL A 376 -5.25 17.09 -8.15
CA VAL A 376 -5.93 17.92 -7.14
C VAL A 376 -6.80 17.04 -6.26
N ARG A 377 -6.72 17.22 -4.94
CA ARG A 377 -7.55 16.53 -3.96
C ARG A 377 -8.48 17.50 -3.25
N VAL A 378 -9.75 17.10 -3.18
CA VAL A 378 -10.86 17.79 -2.48
C VAL A 378 -11.60 16.75 -1.64
N GLY A 379 -11.56 16.88 -0.31
CA GLY A 379 -12.07 15.84 0.59
C GLY A 379 -11.35 14.51 0.35
N SER A 380 -12.13 13.43 0.12
CA SER A 380 -11.61 12.12 -0.27
C SER A 380 -11.39 11.93 -1.78
N TRP A 381 -11.72 12.93 -2.61
CA TRP A 381 -11.73 12.81 -4.07
C TRP A 381 -10.45 13.34 -4.69
N VAL A 382 -9.89 12.56 -5.61
CA VAL A 382 -8.73 12.94 -6.41
C VAL A 382 -9.14 13.17 -7.88
N PHE A 383 -8.72 14.32 -8.40
CA PHE A 383 -8.94 14.80 -9.76
C PHE A 383 -7.60 14.85 -10.50
N MET A 384 -7.57 14.33 -11.72
CA MET A 384 -6.43 14.37 -12.64
C MET A 384 -6.74 15.28 -13.81
N PHE A 385 -5.77 16.11 -14.20
CA PHE A 385 -5.90 17.06 -15.30
C PHE A 385 -5.12 16.55 -16.52
N ALA A 386 -5.78 16.48 -17.69
CA ALA A 386 -5.23 15.87 -18.90
C ALA A 386 -5.27 16.80 -20.11
#